data_AF-A0A519M1K7-F1
#
_entry.id   AF-A0A519M1K7-F1
#
_cell.length_a   1.000
_cell.length_b   1.000
_cell.length_c   1.000
_cell.angle_alpha   90.00
_cell.angle_beta   90.00
_cell.angle_gamma   90.00
#
_symmetry.space_group_name_H-M   'P 1'
#
loop_
_entity.id
_entity.type
_entity.pdbx_description
1 polymer ?
#
loop_
_entity_poly.entity_id
_entity_poly.type
_entity_poly.pdbx_seq_one_letter_code
_entity_poly.pdbx_strand_id
1 'polypeptide(L)'
;MDSINQQQPEDNFKNLIGQEALDKIKALAKKAGSCFFCTAITTGKHFETRPMSAEVIDDEGNFWFLSANDSHKNAEIEADPAVQMLFQGSAYSDF
;
A
#
# COMPACT_ATOMS: atom_id res chain seq x y z
N MET A 1 17.99 5.35 -12.40
CA MET A 1 18.25 6.64 -13.09
C MET A 1 19.57 6.54 -13.83
N ASP A 2 19.52 6.43 -15.17
CA ASP A 2 20.73 6.47 -15.99
C ASP A 2 21.19 7.92 -16.17
N SER A 3 22.48 8.18 -15.95
CA SER A 3 23.14 9.49 -16.08
C SER A 3 23.04 10.13 -17.47
N ILE A 4 22.48 9.40 -18.43
CA ILE A 4 22.42 9.73 -19.86
C ILE A 4 21.07 10.43 -20.21
N ASN A 5 20.04 10.32 -19.37
CA ASN A 5 18.68 10.81 -19.64
C ASN A 5 18.23 12.03 -18.82
N GLN A 6 19.12 12.67 -18.07
CA GLN A 6 18.80 13.79 -17.16
C GLN A 6 18.09 15.00 -17.79
N GLN A 7 18.08 15.13 -19.11
CA GLN A 7 17.57 16.31 -19.83
C GLN A 7 16.45 16.00 -20.83
N GLN A 8 15.90 14.77 -20.80
CA GLN A 8 14.74 14.47 -21.62
C GLN A 8 13.46 14.95 -20.92
N PRO A 9 12.50 15.57 -21.64
CA PRO A 9 11.18 15.84 -21.08
C PRO A 9 10.53 14.50 -20.74
N GLU A 10 10.44 14.19 -19.46
CA GLU A 10 9.80 13.00 -18.93
C GLU A 10 8.48 13.38 -18.26
N ASP A 11 7.39 12.76 -18.69
CA ASP A 11 6.08 12.88 -18.03
C ASP A 11 6.02 11.90 -16.85
N ASN A 12 6.89 12.14 -15.85
CA ASN A 12 7.05 11.27 -14.68
C ASN A 12 6.47 11.86 -13.39
N PHE A 13 6.00 13.11 -13.43
CA PHE A 13 5.46 13.82 -12.28
C PHE A 13 4.10 14.42 -12.62
N LYS A 14 3.07 13.91 -11.95
CA LYS A 14 1.71 14.44 -12.03
C LYS A 14 1.06 14.43 -10.65
N ASN A 15 0.47 15.55 -10.24
CA ASN A 15 -0.32 15.66 -9.01
C ASN A 15 -1.72 15.10 -9.28
N LEU A 16 -1.90 13.80 -9.02
CA LEU A 16 -3.19 13.12 -9.18
C LEU A 16 -4.11 13.42 -8.00
N ILE A 17 -5.40 13.64 -8.28
CA ILE A 17 -6.46 13.85 -7.28
C ILE A 17 -7.73 13.10 -7.69
N GLY A 18 -8.63 12.83 -6.74
CA GLY A 18 -9.91 12.18 -7.00
C GLY A 18 -9.76 10.80 -7.66
N GLN A 19 -10.56 10.51 -8.68
CA GLN A 19 -10.59 9.20 -9.34
C GLN A 19 -9.24 8.80 -9.93
N GLU A 20 -8.49 9.75 -10.53
CA GLU A 20 -7.18 9.44 -11.11
C GLU A 20 -6.18 8.97 -10.05
N ALA A 21 -6.27 9.50 -8.83
CA ALA A 21 -5.44 9.05 -7.71
C ALA A 21 -5.84 7.66 -7.23
N LEU A 22 -7.14 7.38 -7.11
CA LEU A 22 -7.66 6.05 -6.76
C LEU A 22 -7.23 4.99 -7.78
N ASP A 23 -7.35 5.28 -9.07
CA ASP A 23 -6.95 4.39 -10.15
C ASP A 23 -5.46 4.11 -10.11
N LYS A 24 -4.64 5.13 -9.79
CA LYS A 24 -3.20 4.96 -9.62
C LYS A 24 -2.87 4.06 -8.42
N ILE A 25 -3.52 4.27 -7.28
CA ILE A 25 -3.33 3.45 -6.07
C ILE A 25 -3.68 1.98 -6.37
N LYS A 26 -4.84 1.73 -6.99
CA LYS A 26 -5.26 0.39 -7.41
C LYS A 26 -4.24 -0.28 -8.33
N ALA A 27 -3.76 0.45 -9.33
CA ALA A 27 -2.78 -0.05 -10.27
C ALA A 27 -1.46 -0.44 -9.58
N LEU A 28 -0.98 0.39 -8.64
CA LEU A 28 0.23 0.12 -7.87
C LEU A 28 0.06 -1.06 -6.91
N ALA A 29 -1.03 -1.10 -6.16
CA ALA A 29 -1.32 -2.18 -5.22
C ALA A 29 -1.49 -3.53 -5.93
N LYS A 30 -2.21 -3.56 -7.07
CA LYS A 30 -2.36 -4.77 -7.90
C LYS A 30 -1.02 -5.24 -8.47
N LYS A 31 -0.14 -4.31 -8.87
CA LYS A 31 1.20 -4.64 -9.37
C LYS A 31 2.09 -5.22 -8.27
N ALA A 32 1.98 -4.71 -7.04
CA ALA A 32 2.72 -5.23 -5.89
C ALA A 32 2.23 -6.64 -5.46
N GLY A 33 0.95 -6.95 -5.65
CA GLY A 33 0.34 -8.27 -5.40
C GLY A 33 0.16 -8.63 -3.91
N SER A 34 0.97 -8.06 -3.03
CA SER A 34 0.83 -8.13 -1.58
C SER A 34 1.34 -6.85 -0.93
N CYS A 35 1.00 -6.67 0.34
CA CYS A 35 1.47 -5.60 1.20
C CYS A 35 1.94 -6.17 2.54
N PHE A 36 2.71 -5.37 3.25
CA PHE A 36 2.84 -5.52 4.69
C PHE A 36 1.72 -4.73 5.35
N PHE A 37 0.81 -5.44 6.00
CA PHE A 37 -0.29 -4.87 6.77
C PHE A 37 0.18 -4.63 8.20
N CYS A 38 0.23 -3.36 8.59
CA CYS A 38 0.79 -2.91 9.85
C CYS A 38 -0.30 -2.41 10.81
N THR A 39 -0.22 -2.83 12.06
CA THR A 39 -1.16 -2.52 13.16
C THR A 39 -0.39 -2.14 14.43
N ALA A 40 -1.09 -1.67 15.47
CA ALA A 40 -0.50 -1.25 16.74
C ALA A 40 0.60 -0.16 16.58
N ILE A 41 0.30 0.86 15.77
CA ILE A 41 1.27 1.89 15.37
C ILE A 41 1.42 2.90 16.51
N THR A 42 2.37 2.66 17.39
CA THR A 42 2.65 3.52 18.55
C THR A 42 4.06 4.09 18.48
N THR A 43 4.20 5.40 18.65
CA THR A 43 5.52 6.07 18.70
C THR A 43 6.42 5.44 19.76
N GLY A 44 7.65 5.10 19.37
CA GLY A 44 8.64 4.50 20.27
C GLY A 44 8.49 2.99 20.49
N LYS A 45 7.56 2.33 19.79
CA LYS A 45 7.42 0.87 19.76
C LYS A 45 7.52 0.35 18.33
N HIS A 46 7.86 -0.93 18.19
CA HIS A 46 7.68 -1.61 16.90
C HIS A 46 6.19 -1.75 16.60
N PHE A 47 5.82 -1.64 15.33
CA PHE A 47 4.47 -1.99 14.88
C PHE A 47 4.39 -3.50 14.60
N GLU A 48 3.20 -4.05 14.75
CA GLU A 48 2.92 -5.42 14.33
C GLU A 48 2.77 -5.44 12.82
N THR A 49 3.43 -6.39 12.14
CA THR A 49 3.45 -6.43 10.67
C THR A 49 3.30 -7.84 10.15
N ARG A 50 2.53 -7.99 9.07
CA ARG A 50 2.24 -9.30 8.47
C ARG A 50 1.98 -9.16 6.96
N PRO A 51 2.47 -10.09 6.13
CA PRO A 51 2.18 -10.09 4.71
C PRO A 51 0.69 -10.41 4.48
N MET A 52 0.02 -9.60 3.66
CA MET A 52 -1.37 -9.79 3.27
C MET A 52 -1.59 -9.36 1.82
N SER A 53 -2.56 -9.97 1.16
CA SER A 53 -3.04 -9.58 -0.16
C SER A 53 -4.50 -9.16 -0.06
N ALA A 54 -4.84 -8.03 -0.68
CA ALA A 54 -6.23 -7.61 -0.80
C ALA A 54 -6.90 -8.48 -1.87
N GLU A 55 -8.08 -9.02 -1.54
CA GLU A 55 -8.89 -9.81 -2.48
C GLU A 55 -9.58 -8.88 -3.48
N VAL A 56 -10.05 -7.72 -3.00
CA VAL A 56 -10.74 -6.71 -3.81
C VAL A 56 -10.25 -5.32 -3.38
N ILE A 57 -10.05 -4.44 -4.36
CA ILE A 57 -9.94 -3.00 -4.13
C ILE A 57 -11.11 -2.37 -4.88
N ASP A 58 -12.09 -1.84 -4.15
CA ASP A 58 -13.34 -1.37 -4.75
C ASP A 58 -13.22 0.00 -5.41
N ASP A 59 -14.31 0.49 -6.02
CA ASP A 59 -14.30 1.73 -6.79
C ASP A 59 -13.90 2.97 -5.98
N GLU A 60 -14.19 2.96 -4.68
CA GLU A 60 -13.85 4.04 -3.73
C GLU A 60 -12.42 3.93 -3.19
N GLY A 61 -11.71 2.84 -3.49
CA GLY A 61 -10.35 2.60 -3.03
C GLY A 61 -10.27 1.90 -1.67
N ASN A 62 -11.35 1.27 -1.21
CA ASN A 62 -11.30 0.44 -0.01
C ASN A 62 -10.65 -0.90 -0.32
N PHE A 63 -9.78 -1.36 0.57
CA PHE A 63 -9.07 -2.64 0.44
C PHE A 63 -9.76 -3.71 1.27
N TRP A 64 -10.23 -4.75 0.60
CA TRP A 64 -10.92 -5.88 1.22
C TRP A 64 -9.94 -7.03 1.43
N PHE A 65 -9.82 -7.47 2.68
CA PHE A 65 -8.94 -8.55 3.08
C PHE A 65 -9.73 -9.70 3.71
N LEU A 66 -9.25 -10.91 3.51
CA LEU A 66 -9.74 -12.07 4.25
C LEU A 66 -8.86 -12.32 5.49
N SER A 67 -9.51 -12.57 6.62
CA SER A 67 -8.84 -12.98 7.86
C SER A 67 -9.64 -14.04 8.59
N ALA A 68 -8.95 -14.89 9.35
CA ALA A 68 -9.62 -15.80 10.27
C ALA A 68 -10.33 -14.99 11.36
N ASN A 69 -11.51 -15.45 11.79
CA ASN A 69 -12.33 -14.74 12.79
C ASN A 69 -11.62 -14.60 14.14
N ASP A 70 -10.67 -15.48 14.45
CA ASP A 70 -9.85 -15.51 15.66
C ASP A 70 -8.45 -14.90 15.45
N SER A 71 -8.21 -14.20 14.34
CA SER A 71 -6.90 -13.65 14.04
C SER A 71 -6.49 -12.54 15.01
N HIS A 72 -5.25 -12.58 15.50
CA HIS A 72 -4.65 -11.51 16.29
C HIS A 72 -4.78 -10.12 15.64
N LYS A 73 -4.71 -10.04 14.31
CA LYS A 73 -4.90 -8.77 13.58
C LYS A 73 -6.27 -8.15 13.82
N ASN A 74 -7.31 -8.97 13.87
CA ASN A 74 -8.68 -8.49 14.03
C ASN A 74 -8.84 -7.94 15.45
N ALA A 75 -8.30 -8.65 16.44
CA ALA A 75 -8.28 -8.17 17.83
C ALA A 75 -7.49 -6.86 17.97
N GLU A 76 -6.36 -6.72 17.27
CA GLU A 76 -5.59 -5.48 17.27
C GLU A 76 -6.33 -4.32 16.59
N ILE A 77 -6.99 -4.56 15.45
CA ILE A 77 -7.79 -3.55 14.73
C ILE A 77 -9.03 -3.13 15.55
N GLU A 78 -9.64 -4.08 16.28
CA GLU A 78 -10.77 -3.79 17.18
C GLU A 78 -10.34 -2.92 18.35
N ALA A 79 -9.12 -3.11 18.86
CA ALA A 79 -8.54 -2.27 19.91
C ALA A 79 -8.07 -0.90 19.40
N ASP A 80 -7.48 -0.84 18.20
CA ASP A 80 -7.04 0.38 17.53
C ASP A 80 -7.21 0.25 16.00
N PRO A 81 -8.17 0.98 15.39
CA PRO A 81 -8.46 0.87 13.97
C PRO A 81 -7.40 1.51 13.07
N ALA A 82 -6.35 2.14 13.62
CA ALA A 82 -5.27 2.71 12.83
C ALA A 82 -4.41 1.61 12.18
N VAL A 83 -4.36 1.64 10.85
CA VAL A 83 -3.57 0.68 10.05
C VAL A 83 -2.70 1.41 9.03
N GLN A 84 -1.61 0.77 8.65
CA GLN A 84 -0.76 1.21 7.54
C GLN A 84 -0.47 0.04 6.62
N MET A 85 -0.50 0.28 5.31
CA MET A 85 -0.15 -0.73 4.31
C MET A 85 1.10 -0.28 3.57
N LEU A 86 2.12 -1.14 3.56
CA LEU A 86 3.37 -0.89 2.85
C LEU A 86 3.41 -1.78 1.61
N PHE A 87 3.54 -1.18 0.44
CA PHE A 87 3.64 -1.89 -0.84
C PHE A 87 5.06 -1.79 -1.38
N GLN A 88 5.55 -2.90 -1.92
CA GLN A 88 6.83 -2.88 -2.61
C GLN A 88 6.69 -2.13 -3.94
N GLY A 89 7.65 -1.27 -4.23
CA GLY A 89 7.85 -0.73 -5.58
C GLY A 89 8.07 -1.84 -6.61
N SER A 90 7.99 -1.50 -7.90
CA SER A 90 8.24 -2.48 -8.94
C SER A 90 9.70 -2.94 -8.99
N ALA A 91 9.97 -4.11 -9.57
CA ALA A 91 11.34 -4.63 -9.74
C ALA A 91 12.30 -3.65 -10.47
N TYR A 92 11.76 -2.69 -11.23
CA TYR A 92 12.49 -1.66 -11.95
C TYR A 92 12.21 -0.24 -11.45
N SER A 93 11.54 -0.08 -10.30
CA SER A 93 11.53 1.21 -9.62
C SER A 93 12.82 1.27 -8.81
N ASP A 94 13.80 1.96 -9.36
CA ASP A 94 15.17 2.08 -8.85
C ASP A 94 15.25 2.44 -7.35
N PHE A 95 16.39 2.07 -6.74
CA PHE A 95 16.96 2.74 -5.55
C PHE A 95 17.79 3.95 -5.97
#